data_AF-A0A349S5T9-F1
#
_entry.id   AF-A0A349S5T9-F1
#
_cell.length_a   1.000
_cell.length_b   1.000
_cell.length_c   1.000
_cell.angle_alpha   90.00
_cell.angle_beta   90.00
_cell.angle_gamma   90.00
#
_symmetry.space_group_name_H-M   'P 1'
#
loop_
_entity.id
_entity.type
_entity.pdbx_description
1 polymer ?
#
loop_
_entity_poly.entity_id
_entity_poly.type
_entity_poly.pdbx_seq_one_letter_code
_entity_poly.pdbx_strand_id
1 'polypeptide(L)'
;MNSLYWHDYETFGIDPRYDRPAQFAGVRTDEALNIIGEPLMLYCQLAQDSLPSPQACLVTHITPQYANQHGVPEAEFIRQIHQVLAQPGTCGVGYNSLRFDDEFTRYSLYRHFYDPYAREWQNGNSRWDIIDMVRLTRALRPEGMHWPDEDGLPSFRLEALTQANGIGHENAHDALGDVYATIALAKCIKTAQPKLYDYVYQHRQKKRIAPLLNWRQRQPVLHISRMYSRAYCGTALVVPLAPDPNNPNGIIVYDLRYSPDSWLDQPADVIQQWLFSPASSRPEGIKRPALKVVHINKCPIIVPESTLDAAAEKRLDIDRRQHQHHLDSLSRCTDLVEKLQTVFTHHQQSLSVDPDAALYHGDFFSQYDKQQFATIHSTPVAALA
;
A
#
# COMPACT_ATOMS: atom_id res chain seq x y z
N MET A 1 -13.21 -20.75 7.53
CA MET A 1 -11.99 -20.59 8.37
C MET A 1 -11.21 -19.46 7.74
N ASN A 2 -10.72 -18.49 8.52
CA ASN A 2 -9.93 -17.40 7.95
C ASN A 2 -8.51 -17.89 7.65
N SER A 3 -7.89 -17.37 6.59
CA SER A 3 -6.52 -17.69 6.22
C SER A 3 -5.81 -16.46 5.66
N LEU A 4 -4.48 -16.49 5.69
CA LEU A 4 -3.62 -15.48 5.09
C LEU A 4 -3.04 -16.08 3.82
N TYR A 5 -3.12 -15.37 2.70
CA TYR A 5 -2.47 -15.77 1.46
C TYR A 5 -1.35 -14.78 1.15
N TRP A 6 -0.13 -15.20 1.47
CA TRP A 6 1.09 -14.44 1.30
C TRP A 6 1.52 -14.52 -0.15
N HIS A 7 1.78 -13.41 -0.81
CA HIS A 7 2.16 -13.41 -2.21
C HIS A 7 3.16 -12.30 -2.56
N ASP A 8 3.85 -12.53 -3.66
CA ASP A 8 4.82 -11.62 -4.25
C ASP A 8 4.88 -11.84 -5.78
N TYR A 9 5.20 -10.79 -6.53
CA TYR A 9 5.39 -10.81 -7.96
C TYR A 9 6.79 -10.35 -8.34
N GLU A 10 7.41 -11.10 -9.24
CA GLU A 10 8.46 -10.55 -10.11
C GLU A 10 7.83 -10.09 -11.42
N THR A 11 8.25 -8.94 -11.92
CA THR A 11 7.59 -8.26 -13.04
C THR A 11 8.61 -7.78 -14.06
N PHE A 12 8.18 -7.57 -15.30
CA PHE A 12 9.03 -7.06 -16.37
C PHE A 12 9.19 -5.54 -16.38
N GLY A 13 8.74 -4.84 -15.32
CA GLY A 13 8.86 -3.40 -15.17
C GLY A 13 8.21 -2.91 -13.88
N ILE A 14 7.90 -1.62 -13.78
CA ILE A 14 7.40 -1.03 -12.52
C ILE A 14 6.02 -0.39 -12.64
N ASP A 15 5.52 -0.22 -13.87
CA ASP A 15 4.23 0.39 -14.15
C ASP A 15 3.18 -0.69 -14.44
N PRO A 16 2.30 -1.03 -13.48
CA PRO A 16 1.34 -2.13 -13.64
C PRO A 16 0.32 -1.91 -14.77
N ARG A 17 0.22 -0.68 -15.28
CA ARG A 17 -0.60 -0.33 -16.45
C ARG A 17 -0.08 -1.00 -17.71
N TYR A 18 1.23 -0.91 -17.93
CA TYR A 18 1.87 -1.23 -19.20
C TYR A 18 2.84 -2.40 -19.11
N ASP A 19 3.50 -2.57 -17.97
CA ASP A 19 4.42 -3.68 -17.73
C ASP A 19 3.65 -4.95 -17.36
N ARG A 20 4.22 -6.11 -17.71
CA ARG A 20 3.60 -7.42 -17.52
C ARG A 20 4.23 -8.18 -16.34
N PRO A 21 3.47 -9.01 -15.62
CA PRO A 21 4.04 -9.91 -14.62
C PRO A 21 4.98 -10.93 -15.28
N ALA A 22 6.01 -11.35 -14.56
CA ALA A 22 6.98 -12.36 -15.01
C ALA A 22 6.86 -13.66 -14.19
N GLN A 23 6.75 -13.53 -12.87
CA GLN A 23 6.54 -14.63 -11.93
C GLN A 23 5.52 -14.21 -10.86
N PHE A 24 4.83 -15.20 -10.32
CA PHE A 24 4.04 -15.07 -9.10
C PHE A 24 4.41 -16.20 -8.17
N ALA A 25 4.56 -15.89 -6.89
CA ALA A 25 4.58 -16.90 -5.84
C ALA A 25 3.53 -16.59 -4.77
N GLY A 26 2.96 -17.64 -4.20
CA GLY A 26 2.01 -17.50 -3.10
C GLY A 26 1.96 -18.71 -2.18
N VAL A 27 1.85 -18.45 -0.88
CA VAL A 27 1.78 -19.45 0.18
C VAL A 27 0.61 -19.12 1.09
N ARG A 28 -0.21 -20.13 1.40
CA ARG A 28 -1.30 -19.96 2.36
C ARG A 28 -0.85 -20.34 3.76
N THR A 29 -1.29 -19.57 4.75
CA THR A 29 -1.16 -19.92 6.17
C THR A 29 -2.49 -19.83 6.89
N ASP A 30 -2.60 -20.52 8.02
CA ASP A 30 -3.60 -20.18 9.03
C ASP A 30 -3.28 -18.82 9.70
N GLU A 31 -4.15 -18.33 10.59
CA GLU A 31 -3.91 -17.08 11.34
C GLU A 31 -2.79 -17.22 12.39
N ALA A 32 -2.35 -18.44 12.69
CA ALA A 32 -1.17 -18.71 13.51
C ALA A 32 0.15 -18.68 12.72
N LEU A 33 0.08 -18.42 11.40
CA LEU A 33 1.21 -18.37 10.47
C LEU A 33 1.81 -19.75 10.14
N ASN A 34 1.07 -20.83 10.38
CA ASN A 34 1.46 -22.16 9.94
C ASN A 34 1.07 -22.33 8.48
N ILE A 35 2.01 -22.80 7.66
CA ILE A 35 1.77 -23.06 6.23
C ILE A 35 0.70 -24.14 6.07
N ILE A 36 -0.26 -23.91 5.18
CA ILE A 36 -1.32 -24.85 4.85
C ILE A 36 -1.41 -25.05 3.33
N GLY A 37 -1.34 -26.30 2.90
CA GLY A 37 -1.31 -26.66 1.48
C GLY A 37 0.03 -26.34 0.80
N GLU A 38 0.07 -26.56 -0.50
CA GLU A 38 1.26 -26.37 -1.32
C GLU A 38 1.41 -24.90 -1.77
N PRO A 39 2.65 -24.42 -1.96
CA PRO A 39 2.90 -23.13 -2.59
C PRO A 39 2.38 -23.12 -4.04
N LEU A 40 1.89 -21.96 -4.49
CA LEU A 40 1.65 -21.68 -5.90
C LEU A 40 2.87 -20.92 -6.43
N MET A 41 3.52 -21.42 -7.47
CA MET A 41 4.56 -20.71 -8.19
C MET A 41 4.26 -20.79 -9.68
N LEU A 42 4.19 -19.64 -10.35
CA LEU A 42 3.85 -19.54 -11.75
C LEU A 42 4.80 -18.57 -12.46
N TYR A 43 5.13 -18.86 -13.70
CA TYR A 43 5.69 -17.88 -14.61
C TYR A 43 4.61 -17.42 -15.60
N CYS A 44 4.66 -16.17 -16.02
CA CYS A 44 3.75 -15.61 -17.01
C CYS A 44 4.49 -15.43 -18.33
N GLN A 45 3.95 -15.99 -19.41
CA GLN A 45 4.48 -15.72 -20.75
C GLN A 45 4.32 -14.22 -21.07
N LEU A 46 5.37 -13.63 -21.63
CA LEU A 46 5.35 -12.25 -22.11
C LEU A 46 4.58 -12.19 -23.43
N ALA A 47 3.58 -11.31 -23.49
CA ALA A 47 2.82 -11.06 -24.70
C ALA A 47 3.73 -10.52 -25.83
N GLN A 48 3.41 -10.88 -27.08
CA GLN A 48 4.25 -10.57 -28.24
C GLN A 48 4.34 -9.07 -28.57
N ASP A 49 3.44 -8.27 -28.03
CA ASP A 49 3.37 -6.81 -28.16
C ASP A 49 4.14 -6.06 -27.06
N SER A 50 4.77 -6.78 -26.13
CA SER A 50 5.38 -6.23 -24.93
C SER A 50 6.90 -6.45 -24.92
N LEU A 51 7.65 -5.44 -24.51
CA LEU A 51 9.10 -5.54 -24.28
C LEU A 51 9.40 -5.31 -22.79
N PRO A 52 10.25 -6.13 -22.16
CA PRO A 52 10.55 -5.96 -20.75
C PRO A 52 11.50 -4.76 -20.55
N SER A 53 11.42 -4.15 -19.37
CA SER A 53 12.49 -3.30 -18.86
C SER A 53 13.77 -4.12 -18.67
N PRO A 54 14.89 -3.75 -19.32
CA PRO A 54 16.16 -4.44 -19.12
C PRO A 54 16.61 -4.43 -17.65
N GLN A 55 16.31 -3.35 -16.93
CA GLN A 55 16.64 -3.23 -15.52
C GLN A 55 15.84 -4.20 -14.65
N ALA A 56 14.56 -4.44 -14.99
CA ALA A 56 13.75 -5.41 -14.27
C ALA A 56 14.33 -6.82 -14.44
N CYS A 57 14.62 -7.25 -15.68
CA CYS A 57 15.26 -8.55 -15.93
C CYS A 57 16.60 -8.74 -15.20
N LEU A 58 17.36 -7.67 -14.98
CA LEU A 58 18.62 -7.72 -14.21
C LEU A 58 18.38 -7.91 -12.71
N VAL A 59 17.30 -7.36 -12.17
CA VAL A 59 16.94 -7.47 -10.74
C VAL A 59 16.31 -8.84 -10.48
N THR A 60 15.34 -9.24 -11.31
CA THR A 60 14.58 -10.48 -11.13
C THR A 60 15.33 -11.71 -11.60
N HIS A 61 16.37 -11.52 -12.43
CA HIS A 61 17.06 -12.59 -13.15
C HIS A 61 16.16 -13.46 -14.06
N ILE A 62 14.94 -12.99 -14.36
CA ILE A 62 13.99 -13.68 -15.25
C ILE A 62 14.09 -13.06 -16.64
N THR A 63 14.47 -13.88 -17.62
CA THR A 63 14.45 -13.46 -19.04
C THR A 63 13.08 -13.75 -19.67
N PRO A 64 12.65 -12.98 -20.68
CA PRO A 64 11.45 -13.30 -21.45
C PRO A 64 11.47 -14.70 -22.05
N GLN A 65 12.64 -15.17 -22.48
CA GLN A 65 12.82 -16.52 -23.02
C GLN A 65 12.49 -17.57 -21.96
N TYR A 66 12.99 -17.38 -20.74
CA TYR A 66 12.71 -18.27 -19.63
C TYR A 66 11.21 -18.26 -19.27
N ALA A 67 10.62 -17.08 -19.12
CA ALA A 67 9.20 -16.95 -18.80
C ALA A 67 8.29 -17.50 -19.90
N ASN A 68 8.65 -17.35 -21.18
CA ASN A 68 7.92 -17.93 -22.31
C ASN A 68 8.02 -19.45 -22.37
N GLN A 69 9.17 -20.01 -21.98
CA GLN A 69 9.40 -21.46 -21.99
C GLN A 69 8.72 -22.17 -20.81
N HIS A 70 8.70 -21.55 -19.62
CA HIS A 70 8.24 -22.18 -18.37
C HIS A 70 6.90 -21.66 -17.87
N GLY A 71 6.41 -20.55 -18.43
CA GLY A 71 5.19 -19.89 -18.02
C GLY A 71 3.95 -20.31 -18.79
N VAL A 72 2.83 -19.82 -18.29
CA VAL A 72 1.50 -19.95 -18.92
C VAL A 72 1.06 -18.60 -19.51
N PRO A 73 0.13 -18.57 -20.49
CA PRO A 73 -0.45 -17.32 -20.98
C PRO A 73 -1.07 -16.50 -19.83
N GLU A 74 -1.04 -15.17 -19.93
CA GLU A 74 -1.48 -14.27 -18.84
C GLU A 74 -2.92 -14.56 -18.37
N ALA A 75 -3.81 -14.98 -19.29
CA ALA A 75 -5.18 -15.37 -18.95
C ALA A 75 -5.24 -16.57 -17.98
N GLU A 76 -4.40 -17.59 -18.18
CA GLU A 76 -4.30 -18.75 -17.30
C GLU A 76 -3.56 -18.40 -16.01
N PHE A 77 -2.51 -17.59 -16.11
CA PHE A 77 -1.75 -17.08 -14.97
C PHE A 77 -2.66 -16.37 -13.96
N ILE A 78 -3.43 -15.38 -14.44
CA ILE A 78 -4.31 -14.60 -13.56
C ILE A 78 -5.52 -15.42 -13.09
N ARG A 79 -6.01 -16.40 -13.88
CA ARG A 79 -7.07 -17.32 -13.45
C ARG A 79 -6.65 -18.09 -12.20
N GLN A 80 -5.44 -18.65 -12.18
CA GLN A 80 -4.94 -19.41 -11.04
C GLN A 80 -4.72 -18.51 -9.80
N ILE A 81 -4.16 -17.32 -9.99
CA ILE A 81 -3.99 -16.32 -8.92
C ILE A 81 -5.34 -15.88 -8.35
N HIS A 82 -6.32 -15.60 -9.22
CA HIS A 82 -7.67 -15.25 -8.80
C HIS A 82 -8.30 -16.38 -7.97
N GLN A 83 -8.15 -17.64 -8.38
CA GLN A 83 -8.69 -18.79 -7.66
C GLN A 83 -8.19 -18.90 -6.23
N VAL A 84 -6.91 -18.60 -5.97
CA VAL A 84 -6.34 -18.65 -4.62
C VAL A 84 -6.69 -17.40 -3.80
N LEU A 85 -6.63 -16.21 -4.40
CA LEU A 85 -6.91 -14.96 -3.69
C LEU A 85 -8.41 -14.73 -3.41
N ALA A 86 -9.30 -15.28 -4.24
CA ALA A 86 -10.74 -15.13 -4.10
C ALA A 86 -11.39 -16.19 -3.18
N GLN A 87 -10.65 -17.16 -2.65
CA GLN A 87 -11.20 -18.14 -1.71
C GLN A 87 -11.83 -17.44 -0.49
N PRO A 88 -13.04 -17.82 -0.05
CA PRO A 88 -13.72 -17.18 1.08
C PRO A 88 -12.89 -17.13 2.37
N GLY A 89 -12.92 -16.00 3.06
CA GLY A 89 -12.15 -15.76 4.29
C GLY A 89 -10.64 -15.57 4.08
N THR A 90 -10.19 -15.26 2.87
CA THR A 90 -8.77 -15.02 2.56
C THR A 90 -8.39 -13.58 2.84
N CYS A 91 -7.30 -13.37 3.57
CA CYS A 91 -6.59 -12.10 3.64
C CYS A 91 -5.37 -12.17 2.72
N GLY A 92 -5.37 -11.46 1.59
CA GLY A 92 -4.17 -11.33 0.75
C GLY A 92 -3.12 -10.47 1.44
N VAL A 93 -1.89 -10.94 1.57
CA VAL A 93 -0.81 -10.26 2.31
C VAL A 93 0.49 -10.30 1.51
N GLY A 94 1.30 -9.24 1.63
CA GLY A 94 2.67 -9.24 1.11
C GLY A 94 3.53 -8.19 1.81
N TYR A 95 4.67 -7.87 1.20
CA TYR A 95 5.58 -6.84 1.66
C TYR A 95 5.60 -5.70 0.64
N ASN A 96 5.04 -4.53 0.98
CA ASN A 96 4.77 -3.43 0.05
C ASN A 96 3.72 -3.75 -1.06
N SER A 97 2.95 -4.82 -0.89
CA SER A 97 2.05 -5.36 -1.91
C SER A 97 0.88 -4.45 -2.28
N LEU A 98 0.31 -3.71 -1.31
CA LEU A 98 -0.85 -2.83 -1.55
C LEU A 98 -0.57 -1.71 -2.57
N ARG A 99 0.72 -1.42 -2.83
CA ARG A 99 1.16 -0.33 -3.72
C ARG A 99 1.84 -0.83 -4.98
N PHE A 100 2.04 -2.14 -5.12
CA PHE A 100 2.76 -2.75 -6.24
C PHE A 100 2.03 -4.01 -6.73
N ASP A 101 2.19 -5.13 -6.04
CA ASP A 101 1.63 -6.45 -6.39
C ASP A 101 0.11 -6.44 -6.57
N ASP A 102 -0.60 -5.73 -5.70
CA ASP A 102 -2.04 -5.60 -5.80
C ASP A 102 -2.47 -4.79 -7.01
N GLU A 103 -1.66 -3.82 -7.43
CA GLU A 103 -1.92 -3.06 -8.65
C GLU A 103 -1.68 -3.95 -9.87
N PHE A 104 -0.59 -4.72 -9.93
CA PHE A 104 -0.40 -5.74 -10.97
C PHE A 104 -1.56 -6.74 -10.99
N THR A 105 -2.00 -7.24 -9.83
CA THR A 105 -3.15 -8.12 -9.73
C THR A 105 -4.41 -7.46 -10.29
N ARG A 106 -4.69 -6.20 -9.93
CA ARG A 106 -5.87 -5.47 -10.41
C ARG A 106 -5.85 -5.25 -11.92
N TYR A 107 -4.73 -4.81 -12.47
CA TYR A 107 -4.60 -4.59 -13.91
C TYR A 107 -4.65 -5.90 -14.70
N SER A 108 -4.03 -6.97 -14.21
CA SER A 108 -4.15 -8.30 -14.84
C SER A 108 -5.58 -8.83 -14.78
N LEU A 109 -6.29 -8.68 -13.65
CA LEU A 109 -7.71 -9.05 -13.55
C LEU A 109 -8.56 -8.23 -14.55
N TYR A 110 -8.32 -6.93 -14.62
CA TYR A 110 -9.01 -6.01 -15.52
C TYR A 110 -8.84 -6.39 -17.00
N ARG A 111 -7.59 -6.63 -17.44
CA ARG A 111 -7.30 -7.04 -18.83
C ARG A 111 -7.94 -8.36 -19.22
N HIS A 112 -8.14 -9.24 -18.25
CA HIS A 112 -8.68 -10.60 -18.45
C HIS A 112 -10.11 -10.74 -17.94
N PHE A 113 -10.91 -9.66 -17.95
CA PHE A 113 -12.35 -9.68 -17.67
C PHE A 113 -12.71 -10.26 -16.30
N TYR A 114 -11.92 -10.02 -15.26
CA TYR A 114 -12.30 -10.27 -13.88
C TYR A 114 -12.63 -8.95 -13.16
N ASP A 115 -13.47 -9.00 -12.13
CA ASP A 115 -13.64 -7.85 -11.24
C ASP A 115 -12.32 -7.58 -10.49
N PRO A 116 -11.67 -6.43 -10.68
CA PRO A 116 -10.34 -6.17 -10.11
C PRO A 116 -10.32 -6.09 -8.58
N TYR A 117 -11.49 -5.88 -7.96
CA TYR A 117 -11.60 -5.53 -6.54
C TYR A 117 -12.35 -6.59 -5.73
N ALA A 118 -13.20 -7.41 -6.34
CA ALA A 118 -14.06 -8.37 -5.65
C ALA A 118 -13.29 -9.27 -4.65
N ARG A 119 -12.13 -9.80 -5.06
CA ARG A 119 -11.26 -10.64 -4.21
C ARG A 119 -10.80 -9.97 -2.92
N GLU A 120 -10.84 -8.64 -2.87
CA GLU A 120 -10.31 -7.83 -1.77
C GLU A 120 -11.31 -7.64 -0.60
N TRP A 121 -12.59 -7.99 -0.80
CA TRP A 121 -13.65 -7.72 0.19
C TRP A 121 -14.83 -8.70 0.17
N GLN A 122 -15.13 -9.34 -0.96
CA GLN A 122 -16.25 -10.30 -1.03
C GLN A 122 -15.97 -11.54 -0.19
N ASN A 123 -17.03 -12.23 0.24
CA ASN A 123 -16.93 -13.51 0.97
C ASN A 123 -16.09 -13.45 2.26
N GLY A 124 -16.04 -12.28 2.91
CA GLY A 124 -15.24 -12.06 4.10
C GLY A 124 -13.74 -11.90 3.84
N ASN A 125 -13.34 -11.72 2.57
CA ASN A 125 -11.96 -11.49 2.21
C ASN A 125 -11.49 -10.10 2.66
N SER A 126 -10.16 -9.96 2.74
CA SER A 126 -9.50 -8.71 3.08
C SER A 126 -8.12 -8.65 2.44
N ARG A 127 -7.42 -7.54 2.66
CA ARG A 127 -6.01 -7.39 2.28
C ARG A 127 -5.21 -6.85 3.45
N TRP A 128 -3.89 -7.01 3.38
CA TRP A 128 -2.94 -6.46 4.32
C TRP A 128 -1.55 -6.33 3.70
N ASP A 129 -0.70 -5.53 4.32
CA ASP A 129 0.71 -5.37 3.95
C ASP A 129 1.49 -5.07 5.22
N ILE A 130 2.55 -5.84 5.43
CA ILE A 130 3.29 -5.80 6.70
C ILE A 130 4.37 -4.71 6.72
N ILE A 131 4.69 -4.04 5.61
CA ILE A 131 5.81 -3.08 5.60
C ILE A 131 5.59 -1.91 6.57
N ASP A 132 4.37 -1.39 6.65
CA ASP A 132 4.04 -0.33 7.59
C ASP A 132 3.98 -0.90 9.03
N MET A 133 3.67 -2.19 9.23
CA MET A 133 3.72 -2.84 10.55
C MET A 133 5.16 -2.90 11.05
N VAL A 134 6.10 -3.28 10.18
CA VAL A 134 7.54 -3.31 10.49
C VAL A 134 8.02 -1.92 10.90
N ARG A 135 7.61 -0.87 10.19
CA ARG A 135 7.87 0.53 10.54
C ARG A 135 7.33 0.90 11.91
N LEU A 136 6.07 0.57 12.20
CA LEU A 136 5.44 0.79 13.50
C LEU A 136 6.18 0.07 14.62
N THR A 137 6.54 -1.21 14.42
CA THR A 137 7.27 -2.00 15.41
C THR A 137 8.58 -1.31 15.76
N ARG A 138 9.39 -0.93 14.76
CA ARG A 138 10.64 -0.19 15.02
C ARG A 138 10.40 1.15 15.71
N ALA A 139 9.35 1.88 15.30
CA ALA A 139 9.05 3.21 15.80
C ALA A 139 8.68 3.19 17.28
N LEU A 140 7.80 2.27 17.69
CA LEU A 140 7.17 2.27 19.00
C LEU A 140 7.63 1.13 19.92
N ARG A 141 7.85 -0.07 19.40
CA ARG A 141 8.14 -1.29 20.18
C ARG A 141 9.30 -2.08 19.56
N PRO A 142 10.51 -1.49 19.47
CA PRO A 142 11.62 -2.10 18.76
C PRO A 142 12.21 -3.33 19.47
N GLU A 143 11.87 -3.54 20.74
CA GLU A 143 12.42 -4.62 21.56
C GLU A 143 12.09 -6.01 20.98
N GLY A 144 13.06 -6.93 21.04
CA GLY A 144 12.90 -8.31 20.57
C GLY A 144 13.22 -8.52 19.09
N MET A 145 13.70 -7.49 18.39
CA MET A 145 14.18 -7.57 17.00
C MET A 145 15.49 -6.78 16.81
N HIS A 146 16.25 -7.15 15.78
CA HIS A 146 17.42 -6.40 15.31
C HIS A 146 17.03 -5.53 14.11
N TRP A 147 17.44 -4.27 14.14
CA TRP A 147 17.03 -3.27 13.16
C TRP A 147 18.23 -2.80 12.35
N PRO A 148 18.28 -3.09 11.03
CA PRO A 148 19.38 -2.64 10.18
C PRO A 148 19.29 -1.14 9.90
N ASP A 149 20.45 -0.52 9.76
CA ASP A 149 20.60 0.86 9.29
C ASP A 149 21.38 0.89 7.98
N GLU A 150 21.05 1.87 7.15
CA GLU A 150 21.69 2.14 5.87
C GLU A 150 21.93 3.65 5.80
N ASP A 151 23.19 4.06 5.63
CA ASP A 151 23.64 5.46 5.68
C ASP A 151 23.21 6.20 6.96
N GLY A 152 23.23 5.50 8.10
CA GLY A 152 22.84 6.04 9.40
C GLY A 152 21.33 6.25 9.58
N LEU A 153 20.51 5.76 8.65
CA LEU A 153 19.06 5.84 8.70
C LEU A 153 18.41 4.46 8.75
N PRO A 154 17.21 4.34 9.36
CA PRO A 154 16.44 3.10 9.36
C PRO A 154 16.27 2.47 7.98
N SER A 155 16.70 1.22 7.82
CA SER A 155 16.40 0.41 6.64
C SER A 155 15.19 -0.51 6.89
N PHE A 156 14.34 -0.60 5.87
CA PHE A 156 13.18 -1.47 5.83
C PHE A 156 13.18 -2.31 4.55
N ARG A 157 14.36 -2.60 3.99
CA ARG A 157 14.49 -3.57 2.90
C ARG A 157 14.35 -4.97 3.48
N LEU A 158 13.62 -5.85 2.79
CA LEU A 158 13.33 -7.19 3.30
C LEU A 158 14.62 -7.98 3.52
N GLU A 159 15.56 -7.95 2.56
CA GLU A 159 16.85 -8.64 2.68
C GLU A 159 17.66 -8.17 3.91
N ALA A 160 17.70 -6.86 4.16
CA ALA A 160 18.43 -6.32 5.31
C ALA A 160 17.81 -6.74 6.64
N LEU A 161 16.47 -6.78 6.72
CA LEU A 161 15.74 -7.20 7.91
C LEU A 161 15.89 -8.70 8.16
N THR A 162 15.80 -9.53 7.12
CA THR A 162 15.98 -10.98 7.27
C THR A 162 17.39 -11.31 7.72
N GLN A 163 18.40 -10.68 7.10
CA GLN A 163 19.80 -10.83 7.49
C GLN A 163 20.04 -10.43 8.95
N ALA A 164 19.55 -9.26 9.37
CA ALA A 164 19.73 -8.77 10.74
C ALA A 164 19.07 -9.67 11.80
N ASN A 165 18.00 -10.39 11.44
CA ASN A 165 17.23 -11.24 12.36
C ASN A 165 17.52 -12.74 12.19
N GLY A 166 18.55 -13.12 11.42
CA GLY A 166 18.94 -14.52 11.22
C GLY A 166 17.89 -15.36 10.49
N ILE A 167 17.08 -14.72 9.65
CA ILE A 167 16.06 -15.39 8.82
C ILE A 167 16.74 -15.82 7.52
N GLY A 168 16.64 -17.11 7.18
CA GLY A 168 17.11 -17.62 5.90
C GLY A 168 16.37 -16.94 4.75
N HIS A 169 17.14 -16.32 3.85
CA HIS A 169 16.65 -15.64 2.67
C HIS A 169 17.56 -16.03 1.50
N GLU A 170 17.46 -17.29 1.07
CA GLU A 170 18.20 -17.82 -0.07
C GLU A 170 17.59 -17.26 -1.36
N ASN A 171 18.42 -16.70 -2.23
CA ASN A 171 18.02 -16.04 -3.50
C ASN A 171 16.97 -14.94 -3.34
N ALA A 172 17.36 -13.80 -2.76
CA ALA A 172 16.54 -12.58 -2.84
C ALA A 172 16.20 -12.25 -4.30
N HIS A 173 14.99 -11.73 -4.53
CA HIS A 173 14.42 -11.53 -5.88
C HIS A 173 14.04 -12.83 -6.60
N ASP A 174 13.73 -13.88 -5.83
CA ASP A 174 12.84 -14.97 -6.23
C ASP A 174 11.54 -14.82 -5.43
N ALA A 175 10.40 -14.73 -6.13
CA ALA A 175 9.12 -14.42 -5.49
C ALA A 175 8.79 -15.39 -4.33
N LEU A 176 9.15 -16.67 -4.45
CA LEU A 176 8.85 -17.65 -3.39
C LEU A 176 9.76 -17.46 -2.16
N GLY A 177 11.04 -17.17 -2.37
CA GLY A 177 11.97 -16.77 -1.32
C GLY A 177 11.46 -15.56 -0.52
N ASP A 178 11.02 -14.52 -1.24
CA ASP A 178 10.49 -13.30 -0.64
C ASP A 178 9.17 -13.54 0.12
N VAL A 179 8.29 -14.43 -0.35
CA VAL A 179 7.09 -14.86 0.39
C VAL A 179 7.45 -15.54 1.71
N TYR A 180 8.40 -16.48 1.71
CA TYR A 180 8.80 -17.15 2.95
C TYR A 180 9.51 -16.20 3.92
N ALA A 181 10.38 -15.31 3.41
CA ALA A 181 11.01 -14.24 4.19
C ALA A 181 9.95 -13.34 4.85
N THR A 182 8.91 -12.96 4.11
CA THR A 182 7.80 -12.15 4.61
C THR A 182 7.02 -12.86 5.73
N ILE A 183 6.70 -14.15 5.56
CA ILE A 183 6.04 -14.96 6.60
C ILE A 183 6.92 -15.06 7.85
N ALA A 184 8.21 -15.33 7.69
CA ALA A 184 9.15 -15.46 8.80
C ALA A 184 9.29 -14.13 9.58
N LEU A 185 9.41 -13.00 8.87
CA LEU A 185 9.44 -11.68 9.50
C LEU A 185 8.15 -11.39 10.27
N ALA A 186 6.99 -11.73 9.71
CA ALA A 186 5.71 -11.60 10.40
C ALA A 186 5.65 -12.47 11.67
N LYS A 187 6.21 -13.69 11.66
CA LYS A 187 6.34 -14.55 12.84
C LYS A 187 7.24 -13.93 13.91
N CYS A 188 8.37 -13.36 13.52
CA CYS A 188 9.27 -12.64 14.45
C CYS A 188 8.53 -11.50 15.14
N ILE A 189 7.83 -10.64 14.39
CA ILE A 189 7.04 -9.54 14.96
C ILE A 189 5.92 -10.06 15.86
N LYS A 190 5.18 -11.09 15.43
CA LYS A 190 4.10 -11.67 16.22
C LYS A 190 4.60 -12.27 17.55
N THR A 191 5.82 -12.82 17.56
CA THR A 191 6.44 -13.39 18.74
C THR A 191 6.99 -12.31 19.68
N ALA A 192 7.70 -11.32 19.13
CA ALA A 192 8.31 -10.25 19.90
C ALA A 192 7.27 -9.26 20.44
N GLN A 193 6.26 -8.92 19.62
CA GLN A 193 5.29 -7.86 19.88
C GLN A 193 3.85 -8.30 19.54
N PRO A 194 3.30 -9.33 20.22
CA PRO A 194 2.00 -9.94 19.86
C PRO A 194 0.84 -8.94 19.91
N LYS A 195 0.79 -8.06 20.93
CA LYS A 195 -0.27 -7.04 21.04
C LYS A 195 -0.24 -6.03 19.88
N LEU A 196 0.95 -5.68 19.40
CA LEU A 196 1.10 -4.77 18.25
C LEU A 196 0.64 -5.47 16.98
N TYR A 197 1.09 -6.70 16.75
CA TYR A 197 0.65 -7.52 15.61
C TYR A 197 -0.88 -7.63 15.58
N ASP A 198 -1.50 -8.03 16.69
CA ASP A 198 -2.94 -8.22 16.79
C ASP A 198 -3.70 -6.91 16.54
N TYR A 199 -3.22 -5.80 17.11
CA TYR A 199 -3.80 -4.48 16.88
C TYR A 199 -3.77 -4.13 15.40
N VAL A 200 -2.60 -4.22 14.75
CA VAL A 200 -2.45 -3.85 13.32
C VAL A 200 -3.29 -4.76 12.43
N TYR A 201 -3.24 -6.06 12.68
CA TYR A 201 -4.03 -7.04 11.92
C TYR A 201 -5.52 -6.70 12.02
N GLN A 202 -6.06 -6.42 13.21
CA GLN A 202 -7.47 -6.06 13.37
C GLN A 202 -7.82 -4.72 12.69
N HIS A 203 -6.90 -3.74 12.72
CA HIS A 203 -7.13 -2.40 12.18
C HIS A 203 -6.89 -2.27 10.67
N ARG A 204 -6.49 -3.35 9.98
CA ARG A 204 -6.43 -3.39 8.50
C ARG A 204 -7.77 -3.08 7.83
N GLN A 205 -8.87 -3.38 8.52
CA GLN A 205 -10.22 -3.19 7.99
C GLN A 205 -10.68 -1.74 8.09
N LYS A 206 -11.20 -1.21 6.98
CA LYS A 206 -11.75 0.16 6.87
C LYS A 206 -12.66 0.56 8.04
N LYS A 207 -13.56 -0.34 8.46
CA LYS A 207 -14.52 -0.08 9.55
C LYS A 207 -13.84 0.14 10.91
N ARG A 208 -12.68 -0.47 11.14
CA ARG A 208 -11.92 -0.36 12.40
C ARG A 208 -11.05 0.90 12.43
N ILE A 209 -10.47 1.29 11.29
CA ILE A 209 -9.57 2.44 11.21
C ILE A 209 -10.32 3.78 11.10
N ALA A 210 -11.47 3.81 10.43
CA ALA A 210 -12.19 5.06 10.14
C ALA A 210 -12.52 5.91 11.38
N PRO A 211 -12.93 5.35 12.54
CA PRO A 211 -13.18 6.12 13.75
C PRO A 211 -11.95 6.89 14.28
N LEU A 212 -10.74 6.38 14.08
CA LEU A 212 -9.50 7.04 14.52
C LEU A 212 -9.15 8.27 13.67
N LEU A 213 -9.70 8.37 12.46
CA LEU A 213 -9.49 9.49 11.54
C LEU A 213 -10.71 10.41 11.49
N ASN A 214 -11.42 10.54 12.61
CA ASN A 214 -12.58 11.42 12.70
C ASN A 214 -12.16 12.89 12.65
N TRP A 215 -12.23 13.47 11.45
CA TRP A 215 -11.88 14.87 11.18
C TRP A 215 -12.74 15.89 11.95
N ARG A 216 -13.93 15.51 12.43
CA ARG A 216 -14.76 16.41 13.26
C ARG A 216 -14.22 16.55 14.68
N GLN A 217 -13.60 15.49 15.21
CA GLN A 217 -13.02 15.50 16.54
C GLN A 217 -11.60 16.10 16.53
N ARG A 218 -10.92 16.11 15.38
CA ARG A 218 -9.54 16.60 15.21
C ARG A 218 -8.58 16.05 16.27
N GLN A 219 -8.79 14.80 16.68
CA GLN A 219 -7.92 14.14 17.63
C GLN A 219 -6.59 13.76 16.95
N PRO A 220 -5.43 14.16 17.49
CA PRO A 220 -4.15 13.72 16.97
C PRO A 220 -3.97 12.20 17.09
N VAL A 221 -3.35 11.62 16.06
CA VAL A 221 -3.03 10.20 15.97
C VAL A 221 -1.67 10.02 15.34
N LEU A 222 -0.97 8.95 15.69
CA LEU A 222 0.23 8.57 14.95
C LEU A 222 -0.17 7.88 13.65
N HIS A 223 0.48 8.28 12.56
CA HIS A 223 0.30 7.66 11.25
C HIS A 223 1.66 7.24 10.69
N ILE A 224 1.70 5.99 10.20
CA ILE A 224 2.90 5.37 9.69
C ILE A 224 2.80 5.28 8.17
N SER A 225 3.81 5.79 7.47
CA SER A 225 3.86 5.84 6.02
C SER A 225 5.27 6.07 5.49
N ARG A 226 5.59 5.44 4.36
CA ARG A 226 6.82 5.73 3.58
C ARG A 226 6.97 7.20 3.15
N MET A 227 5.89 7.99 3.20
CA MET A 227 5.89 9.41 2.85
C MET A 227 6.51 10.30 3.93
N TYR A 228 6.66 9.79 5.16
CA TYR A 228 7.39 10.47 6.22
C TYR A 228 8.85 10.05 6.21
N SER A 229 9.72 10.90 6.76
CA SER A 229 11.16 10.63 6.78
C SER A 229 11.50 9.29 7.42
N ARG A 230 12.45 8.57 6.79
CA ARG A 230 13.02 7.34 7.35
C ARG A 230 13.69 7.58 8.70
N ALA A 231 14.21 8.78 8.95
CA ALA A 231 14.79 9.16 10.24
C ALA A 231 13.80 8.96 11.41
N TYR A 232 12.50 9.12 11.15
CA TYR A 232 11.42 8.92 12.12
C TYR A 232 10.70 7.59 11.90
N CYS A 233 11.37 6.59 11.32
CA CYS A 233 10.79 5.29 10.96
C CYS A 233 9.52 5.41 10.10
N GLY A 234 9.39 6.47 9.30
CA GLY A 234 8.16 6.74 8.57
C GLY A 234 6.96 7.07 9.46
N THR A 235 7.16 7.73 10.61
CA THR A 235 6.10 8.04 11.57
C THR A 235 5.93 9.55 11.76
N ALA A 236 4.68 10.00 11.84
CA ALA A 236 4.31 11.37 12.18
C ALA A 236 3.10 11.39 13.12
N LEU A 237 3.06 12.37 14.03
CA LEU A 237 1.85 12.72 14.76
C LEU A 237 1.02 13.65 13.86
N VAL A 238 -0.14 13.18 13.44
CA VAL A 238 -1.00 13.87 12.49
C VAL A 238 -2.36 14.17 13.07
N VAL A 239 -3.02 15.20 12.54
CA VAL A 239 -4.42 15.50 12.86
C VAL A 239 -5.30 15.33 11.60
N PRO A 240 -6.44 14.62 11.68
CA PRO A 240 -7.41 14.58 10.58
C PRO A 240 -8.15 15.92 10.49
N LEU A 241 -8.17 16.52 9.30
CA LEU A 241 -8.69 17.87 9.09
C LEU A 241 -9.97 17.92 8.25
N ALA A 242 -10.03 17.15 7.15
CA ALA A 242 -11.15 17.18 6.22
C ALA A 242 -11.29 15.86 5.46
N PRO A 243 -12.49 15.49 4.96
CA PRO A 243 -12.63 14.43 3.98
C PRO A 243 -12.07 14.87 2.61
N ASP A 244 -11.52 13.93 1.85
CA ASP A 244 -11.12 14.17 0.45
C ASP A 244 -12.38 14.39 -0.42
N PRO A 245 -12.46 15.49 -1.21
CA PRO A 245 -13.62 15.80 -2.03
C PRO A 245 -13.83 14.84 -3.21
N ASN A 246 -12.78 14.15 -3.68
CA ASN A 246 -12.85 13.27 -4.85
C ASN A 246 -12.93 11.78 -4.47
N ASN A 247 -12.53 11.42 -3.25
CA ASN A 247 -12.47 10.02 -2.82
C ASN A 247 -13.10 9.81 -1.45
N PRO A 248 -14.22 9.07 -1.33
CA PRO A 248 -14.88 8.82 -0.04
C PRO A 248 -14.05 7.94 0.92
N ASN A 249 -12.94 7.38 0.47
CA ASN A 249 -11.96 6.68 1.32
C ASN A 249 -10.79 7.57 1.74
N GLY A 250 -10.71 8.82 1.29
CA GLY A 250 -9.63 9.74 1.60
C GLY A 250 -9.97 10.64 2.78
N ILE A 251 -9.03 10.76 3.72
CA ILE A 251 -9.05 11.76 4.79
C ILE A 251 -7.78 12.60 4.67
N ILE A 252 -7.94 13.91 4.55
CA ILE A 252 -6.85 14.88 4.56
C ILE A 252 -6.36 15.01 6.01
N VAL A 253 -5.08 14.71 6.22
CA VAL A 253 -4.39 14.85 7.50
C VAL A 253 -3.24 15.84 7.38
N TYR A 254 -2.84 16.42 8.50
CA TYR A 254 -1.70 17.33 8.59
C TYR A 254 -0.64 16.82 9.57
N ASP A 255 0.62 16.85 9.16
CA ASP A 255 1.77 16.53 10.03
C ASP A 255 2.07 17.69 10.97
N LEU A 256 1.81 17.48 12.26
CA LEU A 256 1.95 18.49 13.32
C LEU A 256 3.41 18.81 13.65
N ARG A 257 4.41 18.15 13.04
CA ARG A 257 5.82 18.52 13.17
C ARG A 257 6.12 19.89 12.53
N TYR A 258 5.33 20.31 11.54
CA TYR A 258 5.58 21.52 10.76
C TYR A 258 4.58 22.62 11.06
N SER A 259 5.06 23.86 11.25
CA SER A 259 4.17 25.01 11.48
C SER A 259 3.23 25.23 10.28
N PRO A 260 1.92 25.43 10.53
CA PRO A 260 0.96 25.75 9.49
C PRO A 260 0.98 27.22 9.04
N ASP A 261 1.68 28.09 9.78
CA ASP A 261 1.59 29.55 9.63
C ASP A 261 2.01 30.02 8.22
N SER A 262 2.89 29.27 7.55
CA SER A 262 3.36 29.62 6.20
C SER A 262 2.30 29.49 5.11
N TRP A 263 1.24 28.71 5.34
CA TRP A 263 0.23 28.41 4.32
C TRP A 263 -1.21 28.63 4.79
N LEU A 264 -1.48 28.68 6.09
CA LEU A 264 -2.83 28.74 6.63
C LEU A 264 -3.62 29.98 6.17
N ASP A 265 -2.92 31.11 6.07
CA ASP A 265 -3.49 32.40 5.63
C ASP A 265 -3.47 32.57 4.10
N GLN A 266 -2.93 31.60 3.36
CA GLN A 266 -2.84 31.69 1.91
C GLN A 266 -4.17 31.29 1.22
N PRO A 267 -4.46 31.84 0.05
CA PRO A 267 -5.56 31.41 -0.81
C PRO A 267 -5.45 29.92 -1.23
N ALA A 268 -6.59 29.26 -1.45
CA ALA A 268 -6.64 27.83 -1.75
C ALA A 268 -5.89 27.45 -3.05
N ASP A 269 -5.94 28.28 -4.07
CA ASP A 269 -5.21 28.13 -5.33
C ASP A 269 -3.69 28.18 -5.15
N VAL A 270 -3.21 29.08 -4.27
CA VAL A 270 -1.78 29.17 -3.90
C VAL A 270 -1.33 27.91 -3.16
N ILE A 271 -2.12 27.43 -2.19
CA ILE A 271 -1.83 26.19 -1.45
C ILE A 271 -1.81 25.00 -2.41
N GLN A 272 -2.78 24.92 -3.33
CA GLN A 272 -2.88 23.89 -4.35
C GLN A 272 -1.62 23.89 -5.25
N GLN A 273 -1.19 25.07 -5.73
CA GLN A 273 0.03 25.20 -6.50
C GLN A 273 1.24 24.64 -5.74
N TRP A 274 1.41 25.00 -4.46
CA TRP A 274 2.55 24.52 -3.66
C TRP A 274 2.53 23.02 -3.38
N LEU A 275 1.34 22.43 -3.24
CA LEU A 275 1.16 21.00 -2.97
C LEU A 275 1.42 20.12 -4.19
N PHE A 276 0.99 20.55 -5.38
CA PHE A 276 1.02 19.73 -6.59
C PHE A 276 2.13 20.10 -7.57
N SER A 277 2.88 21.18 -7.31
CA SER A 277 4.05 21.54 -8.12
C SER A 277 5.33 20.83 -7.64
N PRO A 278 6.21 20.40 -8.56
CA PRO A 278 7.56 19.95 -8.24
C PRO A 278 8.33 20.96 -7.38
N ALA A 279 9.29 20.47 -6.60
CA ALA A 279 10.09 21.32 -5.72
C ALA A 279 10.84 22.45 -6.45
N SER A 280 11.33 22.16 -7.66
CA SER A 280 12.03 23.11 -8.52
C SER A 280 11.16 24.26 -9.04
N SER A 281 9.84 24.11 -9.01
CA SER A 281 8.87 25.11 -9.50
C SER A 281 8.23 25.94 -8.40
N ARG A 282 8.62 25.73 -7.13
CA ARG A 282 8.13 26.54 -6.00
C ARG A 282 8.97 27.81 -5.83
N PRO A 283 8.38 28.92 -5.36
CA PRO A 283 9.15 30.11 -4.99
C PRO A 283 10.21 29.79 -3.94
N GLU A 284 11.33 30.52 -3.97
CA GLU A 284 12.41 30.35 -3.02
C GLU A 284 11.93 30.56 -1.57
N GLY A 285 12.38 29.69 -0.65
CA GLY A 285 11.97 29.73 0.76
C GLY A 285 10.60 29.11 1.07
N ILE A 286 9.76 28.84 0.07
CA ILE A 286 8.43 28.25 0.27
C ILE A 286 8.53 26.72 0.37
N LYS A 287 8.10 26.19 1.52
CA LYS A 287 8.00 24.74 1.77
C LYS A 287 6.62 24.23 1.33
N ARG A 288 6.59 22.99 0.86
CA ARG A 288 5.33 22.27 0.60
C ARG A 288 4.54 22.15 1.91
N PRO A 289 3.24 22.53 1.94
CA PRO A 289 2.39 22.29 3.10
C PRO A 289 2.39 20.81 3.48
N ALA A 290 2.47 20.50 4.77
CA ALA A 290 2.59 19.13 5.29
C ALA A 290 1.23 18.38 5.31
N LEU A 291 0.43 18.59 4.26
CA LEU A 291 -0.87 17.95 4.04
C LEU A 291 -0.69 16.65 3.26
N LYS A 292 -1.45 15.62 3.66
CA LYS A 292 -1.45 14.31 3.01
C LYS A 292 -2.85 13.70 3.07
N VAL A 293 -3.24 12.95 2.03
CA VAL A 293 -4.43 12.09 2.08
C VAL A 293 -4.07 10.71 2.64
N VAL A 294 -4.82 10.26 3.66
CA VAL A 294 -4.81 8.89 4.17
C VAL A 294 -6.00 8.14 3.58
N HIS A 295 -5.73 7.02 2.92
CA HIS A 295 -6.75 6.20 2.28
C HIS A 295 -7.14 5.03 3.19
N ILE A 296 -8.33 5.07 3.78
CA ILE A 296 -8.78 4.08 4.79
C ILE A 296 -9.02 2.67 4.23
N ASN A 297 -9.05 2.51 2.90
CA ASN A 297 -9.14 1.23 2.20
C ASN A 297 -7.78 0.66 1.75
N LYS A 298 -6.66 1.35 2.06
CA LYS A 298 -5.29 0.89 1.76
C LYS A 298 -4.52 0.50 3.03
N CYS A 299 -5.22 -0.14 3.98
CA CYS A 299 -4.71 -0.61 5.27
C CYS A 299 -3.74 0.37 5.98
N PRO A 300 -4.09 1.67 6.12
CA PRO A 300 -3.18 2.62 6.75
C PRO A 300 -3.01 2.27 8.23
N ILE A 301 -1.79 2.39 8.74
CA ILE A 301 -1.53 2.14 10.15
C ILE A 301 -1.68 3.46 10.90
N ILE A 302 -2.73 3.49 11.72
CA ILE A 302 -3.06 4.58 12.65
C ILE A 302 -3.10 4.01 14.05
N VAL A 303 -2.38 4.64 14.98
CA VAL A 303 -2.44 4.31 16.40
C VAL A 303 -2.73 5.57 17.23
N PRO A 304 -3.45 5.45 18.36
CA PRO A 304 -3.71 6.58 19.24
C PRO A 304 -2.40 7.23 19.71
N GLU A 305 -2.40 8.55 19.91
CA GLU A 305 -1.24 9.27 20.46
C GLU A 305 -0.77 8.69 21.81
N SER A 306 -1.70 8.13 22.60
CA SER A 306 -1.41 7.50 23.89
C SER A 306 -0.52 6.26 23.81
N THR A 307 -0.21 5.74 22.61
CA THR A 307 0.75 4.63 22.46
C THR A 307 2.20 5.09 22.57
N LEU A 308 2.46 6.40 22.47
CA LEU A 308 3.78 6.99 22.67
C LEU A 308 4.22 6.86 24.14
N ASP A 309 5.42 6.32 24.33
CA ASP A 309 6.19 6.45 25.56
C ASP A 309 7.35 7.43 25.37
N ALA A 310 8.02 7.79 26.45
CA ALA A 310 9.12 8.76 26.43
C ALA A 310 10.30 8.34 25.51
N ALA A 311 10.53 7.03 25.34
CA ALA A 311 11.59 6.53 24.47
C ALA A 311 11.19 6.69 22.99
N ALA A 312 9.94 6.38 22.65
CA ALA A 312 9.38 6.61 21.33
C ALA A 312 9.31 8.10 20.97
N GLU A 313 8.90 8.97 21.90
CA GLU A 313 8.89 10.42 21.68
C GLU A 313 10.27 10.96 21.33
N LYS A 314 11.30 10.57 22.09
CA LYS A 314 12.68 10.96 21.81
C LYS A 314 13.18 10.40 20.48
N ARG A 315 12.86 9.15 20.16
CA ARG A 315 13.26 8.49 18.91
C ARG A 315 12.63 9.14 17.67
N LEU A 316 11.38 9.58 17.80
CA LEU A 316 10.58 10.13 16.70
C LEU A 316 10.63 11.66 16.62
N ASP A 317 11.37 12.29 17.53
CA ASP A 317 11.53 13.75 17.65
C ASP A 317 10.16 14.46 17.75
N ILE A 318 9.33 13.98 18.68
CA ILE A 318 7.98 14.50 18.92
C ILE A 318 8.03 15.51 20.07
N ASP A 319 7.97 16.80 19.74
CA ASP A 319 7.76 17.88 20.71
C ASP A 319 6.26 18.14 20.92
N ARG A 320 5.68 17.59 21.99
CA ARG A 320 4.26 17.74 22.31
C ARG A 320 3.81 19.21 22.43
N ARG A 321 4.65 20.12 22.93
CA ARG A 321 4.29 21.53 23.08
C ARG A 321 4.19 22.20 21.72
N GLN A 322 5.16 21.95 20.85
CA GLN A 322 5.13 22.45 19.48
C GLN A 322 3.94 21.88 18.70
N HIS A 323 3.67 20.58 18.81
CA HIS A 323 2.55 19.93 18.12
C HIS A 323 1.20 20.48 18.59
N GLN A 324 1.04 20.73 19.91
CA GLN A 324 -0.16 21.37 20.45
C GLN A 324 -0.31 22.81 19.93
N HIS A 325 0.78 23.57 19.86
CA HIS A 325 0.75 24.92 19.31
C HIS A 325 0.27 24.94 17.85
N HIS A 326 0.80 24.04 17.01
CA HIS A 326 0.36 23.91 15.62
C HIS A 326 -1.12 23.47 15.51
N LEU A 327 -1.57 22.57 16.39
CA LEU A 327 -2.98 22.15 16.46
C LEU A 327 -3.90 23.33 16.84
N ASP A 328 -3.48 24.17 17.78
CA ASP A 328 -4.23 25.35 18.18
C ASP A 328 -4.34 26.36 17.03
N SER A 329 -3.27 26.58 16.26
CA SER A 329 -3.29 27.43 15.06
C SER A 329 -4.31 26.91 14.03
N LEU A 330 -4.29 25.61 13.72
CA LEU A 330 -5.27 24.98 12.81
C LEU A 330 -6.70 25.08 13.33
N SER A 331 -6.89 25.00 14.65
CA SER A 331 -8.21 25.05 15.28
C SER A 331 -8.85 26.44 15.26
N ARG A 332 -8.05 27.50 15.14
CA ARG A 332 -8.53 28.89 15.01
C ARG A 332 -9.06 29.22 13.61
N CYS A 333 -8.68 28.44 12.59
CA CYS A 333 -9.17 28.61 11.21
C CYS A 333 -10.56 27.95 11.08
N THR A 334 -11.61 28.78 11.06
CA THR A 334 -13.02 28.32 11.04
C THR A 334 -13.44 27.74 9.70
N ASP A 335 -12.87 28.23 8.61
CA ASP A 335 -13.14 27.82 7.21
C ASP A 335 -12.19 26.71 6.71
N LEU A 336 -11.37 26.13 7.59
CA LEU A 336 -10.30 25.20 7.22
C LEU A 336 -10.79 24.01 6.39
N VAL A 337 -11.96 23.45 6.70
CA VAL A 337 -12.50 22.29 5.99
C VAL A 337 -12.84 22.65 4.53
N GLU A 338 -13.57 23.75 4.33
CA GLU A 338 -13.97 24.23 3.00
C GLU A 338 -12.75 24.63 2.16
N LYS A 339 -11.78 25.30 2.80
CA LYS A 339 -10.50 25.66 2.20
C LYS A 339 -9.75 24.40 1.71
N LEU A 340 -9.60 23.38 2.57
CA LEU A 340 -8.92 22.14 2.19
C LEU A 340 -9.67 21.35 1.13
N GLN A 341 -11.01 21.31 1.17
CA GLN A 341 -11.79 20.69 0.09
C GLN A 341 -11.56 21.40 -1.24
N THR A 342 -11.50 22.73 -1.25
CA THR A 342 -11.16 23.50 -2.45
C THR A 342 -9.75 23.17 -2.95
N VAL A 343 -8.76 23.15 -2.05
CA VAL A 343 -7.35 22.81 -2.37
C VAL A 343 -7.24 21.44 -3.04
N PHE A 344 -7.96 20.45 -2.53
CA PHE A 344 -7.89 19.06 -3.00
C PHE A 344 -8.89 18.73 -4.11
N THR A 345 -9.77 19.64 -4.50
CA THR A 345 -10.65 19.42 -5.64
C THR A 345 -9.82 19.39 -6.93
N HIS A 346 -9.87 18.26 -7.62
CA HIS A 346 -9.16 18.09 -8.89
C HIS A 346 -10.17 18.14 -10.03
N HIS A 347 -9.90 18.99 -11.03
CA HIS A 347 -10.57 18.91 -12.32
C HIS A 347 -9.81 17.88 -13.17
N GLN A 348 -10.31 16.64 -13.22
CA GLN A 348 -9.81 15.68 -14.21
C GLN A 348 -10.10 16.22 -15.61
N GLN A 349 -9.04 16.43 -16.39
CA GLN A 349 -9.18 16.60 -17.83
C GLN A 349 -9.38 15.22 -18.44
N SER A 350 -10.54 14.99 -19.05
CA SER A 350 -10.84 13.75 -19.78
C SER A 350 -9.99 13.70 -21.05
N LEU A 351 -8.82 13.08 -20.94
CA LEU A 351 -8.05 12.66 -22.11
C LEU A 351 -8.49 11.25 -22.49
N SER A 352 -8.47 10.94 -23.78
CA SER A 352 -8.53 9.55 -24.24
C SER A 352 -7.32 8.81 -23.66
N VAL A 353 -7.58 7.76 -22.89
CA VAL A 353 -6.53 6.94 -22.27
C VAL A 353 -6.52 5.57 -22.94
N ASP A 354 -5.33 5.02 -23.13
CA ASP A 354 -5.12 3.62 -23.51
C ASP A 354 -5.99 2.70 -22.63
N PRO A 355 -6.79 1.77 -23.21
CA PRO A 355 -7.61 0.84 -22.46
C PRO A 355 -6.85 0.08 -21.37
N ASP A 356 -5.59 -0.30 -21.59
CA ASP A 356 -4.77 -1.00 -20.59
C ASP A 356 -4.48 -0.13 -19.35
N ALA A 357 -4.45 1.20 -19.52
CA ALA A 357 -4.25 2.18 -18.45
C ALA A 357 -5.57 2.79 -17.92
N ALA A 358 -6.73 2.31 -18.41
CA ALA A 358 -8.03 2.90 -18.12
C ALA A 358 -8.72 2.35 -16.87
N LEU A 359 -8.10 1.42 -16.11
CA LEU A 359 -8.70 0.81 -14.91
C LEU A 359 -9.33 1.81 -13.92
N TYR A 360 -8.66 2.95 -13.69
CA TYR A 360 -9.14 4.00 -12.78
C TYR A 360 -9.76 5.19 -13.50
N HIS A 361 -10.05 5.06 -14.80
CA HIS A 361 -10.72 6.07 -15.61
C HIS A 361 -12.20 5.69 -15.77
N GLY A 362 -13.08 6.66 -15.48
CA GLY A 362 -14.53 6.45 -15.55
C GLY A 362 -15.11 5.74 -14.33
N ASP A 363 -16.32 5.23 -14.49
CA ASP A 363 -17.07 4.54 -13.43
C ASP A 363 -16.66 3.07 -13.29
N PHE A 364 -16.95 2.48 -12.14
CA PHE A 364 -16.82 1.03 -11.95
C PHE A 364 -17.73 0.25 -12.91
N PHE A 365 -17.27 -0.93 -13.35
CA PHE A 365 -18.09 -1.84 -14.15
C PHE A 365 -19.45 -2.11 -13.51
N SER A 366 -20.49 -2.04 -14.34
CA SER A 366 -21.87 -2.29 -13.91
C SER A 366 -22.09 -3.77 -13.59
N GLN A 367 -23.20 -4.08 -12.91
CA GLN A 367 -23.59 -5.47 -12.68
C GLN A 367 -23.83 -6.23 -13.99
N TYR A 368 -24.31 -5.53 -15.03
CA TYR A 368 -24.50 -6.09 -16.36
C TYR A 368 -23.16 -6.48 -16.99
N ASP A 369 -22.15 -5.60 -16.96
CA ASP A 369 -20.82 -5.89 -17.49
C ASP A 369 -20.18 -7.09 -16.80
N LYS A 370 -20.31 -7.17 -15.46
CA LYS A 370 -19.81 -8.31 -14.68
C LYS A 370 -20.49 -9.64 -15.04
N GLN A 371 -21.76 -9.61 -15.47
CA GLN A 371 -22.42 -10.80 -15.99
C GLN A 371 -21.86 -11.20 -17.36
N GLN A 372 -21.57 -10.22 -18.23
CA GLN A 372 -20.93 -10.50 -19.52
C GLN A 372 -19.52 -11.08 -19.36
N PHE A 373 -18.76 -10.63 -18.36
CA PHE A 373 -17.47 -11.23 -18.00
C PHE A 373 -17.60 -12.73 -17.71
N ALA A 374 -18.60 -13.13 -16.93
CA ALA A 374 -18.87 -14.54 -16.66
C ALA A 374 -19.22 -15.32 -17.93
N THR A 375 -19.98 -14.72 -18.84
CA THR A 375 -20.28 -15.31 -20.16
C THR A 375 -18.99 -15.52 -20.97
N ILE A 376 -18.10 -14.53 -21.04
CA ILE A 376 -16.81 -14.63 -21.73
C ILE A 376 -16.00 -15.80 -21.16
N HIS A 377 -15.85 -15.89 -19.82
CA HIS A 377 -15.10 -16.96 -19.16
C HIS A 377 -15.70 -18.35 -19.37
N SER A 378 -17.01 -18.45 -19.57
CA SER A 378 -17.70 -19.72 -19.86
C SER A 378 -17.69 -20.11 -21.34
N THR A 379 -17.29 -19.20 -22.23
CA THR A 379 -17.32 -19.41 -23.68
C THR A 379 -16.00 -20.06 -24.13
N PRO A 380 -16.04 -21.18 -24.88
CA PRO A 380 -14.83 -21.77 -25.45
C PRO A 380 -14.09 -20.76 -26.34
N VAL A 381 -12.75 -20.75 -26.29
CA VAL A 381 -11.91 -19.81 -27.06
C VAL A 381 -12.25 -19.79 -28.55
N ALA A 382 -12.52 -20.96 -29.16
CA ALA A 382 -12.90 -21.06 -30.57
C ALA A 382 -14.23 -20.40 -30.93
N ALA A 383 -15.08 -20.09 -29.95
CA ALA A 383 -16.36 -19.38 -30.12
C ALA A 383 -16.27 -17.89 -29.72
N LEU A 384 -15.12 -17.42 -29.21
CA LEU A 384 -14.85 -16.01 -28.94
C LEU A 384 -14.24 -15.27 -30.15
N ALA A 385 -13.59 -16.03 -31.05
CA ALA A 385 -13.06 -15.55 -32.33
C ALA A 385 -14.17 -15.42 -33.37
#